data_AF-A0A182MQK9-F1
#
_entry.id   AF-A0A182MQK9-F1
#
_cell.length_a   1.000
_cell.length_b   1.000
_cell.length_c   1.000
_cell.angle_alpha   90.00
_cell.angle_beta   90.00
_cell.angle_gamma   90.00
#
_symmetry.space_group_name_H-M   'P 1'
#
loop_
_entity.id
_entity.type
_entity.pdbx_description
1 polymer ?
#
loop_
_entity_poly.entity_id
_entity_poly.type
_entity_poly.pdbx_seq_one_letter_code
_entity_poly.pdbx_strand_id
1 'polypeptide(L)'
;LAQLYEQHAEALQVLVQNYRKRNSELRKERPACQSNLFSAWETLLQEIEADSQATIDVASTLSRQVARPLLERSFYRKVQSRKVFTHRESFDTIISKTEEKLSKCRIEYKQCYIAHRQSPTQHTLTQYIDSHNAYVQQLHATNAMLEAYHCDTLPQLMQELEEIYNDLCNIVSEAVLQGAEAIAAKCGLPKIVSRTAPATVVLGPTTTTTIKKGVSSEQAKRYDGLAVQCKNVSPALDLGYFVRTLPVPPTMQRIPRKAFAPPQSGNAPNDAEDMPDYGGDPMLPVFKDELVVDKGASIQVRPSLEALRRESQELEIQIKQLQDSVDALVRTQIRGIEGQLYSKANEIQEDISMKKFDVRAKQIHLAAVRAQLIRGSSPTVPIDAGCLSAR
;
A
#
# COMPACT_ATOMS: atom_id res chain seq x y z
N LEU A 1 4.82 -21.13 -7.02
CA LEU A 1 3.58 -20.38 -6.71
C LEU A 1 3.51 -19.98 -5.24
N ALA A 2 3.53 -20.91 -4.28
CA ALA A 2 3.49 -20.58 -2.84
C ALA A 2 4.55 -19.54 -2.42
N GLN A 3 5.80 -19.71 -2.86
CA GLN A 3 6.89 -18.75 -2.61
C GLN A 3 6.59 -17.34 -3.15
N LEU A 4 5.88 -17.21 -4.28
CA LEU A 4 5.53 -15.91 -4.83
C LEU A 4 4.51 -15.19 -3.94
N TYR A 5 3.53 -15.93 -3.40
CA TYR A 5 2.58 -15.40 -2.42
C TYR A 5 3.28 -14.98 -1.13
N GLU A 6 4.23 -15.79 -0.64
CA GLU A 6 5.03 -15.49 0.55
C GLU A 6 5.83 -14.18 0.38
N GLN A 7 6.58 -14.05 -0.71
CA GLN A 7 7.34 -12.84 -1.03
C GLN A 7 6.43 -11.60 -1.16
N HIS A 8 5.27 -11.75 -1.78
CA HIS A 8 4.30 -10.65 -1.90
C HIS A 8 3.79 -10.21 -0.52
N ALA A 9 3.47 -11.17 0.35
CA ALA A 9 3.00 -10.88 1.69
C ALA A 9 4.06 -10.19 2.55
N GLU A 10 5.32 -10.63 2.48
CA GLU A 10 6.45 -10.01 3.17
C GLU A 10 6.64 -8.56 2.71
N ALA A 11 6.56 -8.30 1.41
CA ALA A 11 6.68 -6.95 0.86
C ALA A 11 5.59 -6.02 1.43
N LEU A 12 4.34 -6.49 1.57
CA LEU A 12 3.25 -5.75 2.19
C LEU A 12 3.50 -5.49 3.69
N GLN A 13 4.00 -6.48 4.43
CA GLN A 13 4.34 -6.31 5.84
C GLN A 13 5.43 -5.26 6.07
N VAL A 14 6.51 -5.32 5.28
CA VAL A 14 7.61 -4.35 5.34
C VAL A 14 7.10 -2.94 5.02
N LEU A 15 6.24 -2.80 4.01
CA LEU A 15 5.60 -1.53 3.68
C LEU A 15 4.83 -0.96 4.87
N VAL A 16 3.94 -1.76 5.49
CA VAL A 16 3.12 -1.34 6.64
C VAL A 16 4.00 -0.95 7.83
N GLN A 17 5.01 -1.75 8.17
CA GLN A 17 5.93 -1.46 9.27
C GLN A 17 6.69 -0.14 9.06
N ASN A 18 7.18 0.10 7.84
CA ASN A 18 7.89 1.34 7.50
C ASN A 18 6.98 2.57 7.66
N TYR A 19 5.75 2.53 7.16
CA TYR A 19 4.81 3.63 7.30
C TYR A 19 4.35 3.84 8.74
N ARG A 20 4.13 2.79 9.53
CA ARG A 20 3.81 2.93 10.96
C ARG A 20 4.94 3.57 11.75
N LYS A 21 6.19 3.22 11.45
CA LYS A 21 7.36 3.87 12.05
C LYS A 21 7.38 5.37 11.74
N ARG A 22 7.24 5.74 10.46
CA ARG A 22 7.20 7.15 10.03
C ARG A 22 6.01 7.91 10.61
N ASN A 23 4.84 7.29 10.69
CA ASN A 23 3.66 7.86 11.37
C ASN A 23 3.93 8.15 12.85
N SER A 24 4.68 7.28 13.54
CA SER A 24 5.03 7.49 14.95
C SER A 24 5.94 8.69 15.15
N GLU A 25 6.84 8.96 14.20
CA GLU A 25 7.71 10.15 14.19
C GLU A 25 6.87 11.41 13.97
N LEU A 26 5.96 11.42 12.98
CA LEU A 26 5.05 12.53 12.71
C LEU A 26 4.15 12.88 13.91
N ARG A 27 3.73 11.88 14.71
CA ARG A 27 2.94 12.14 15.92
C ARG A 27 3.73 12.88 17.01
N LYS A 28 5.07 12.80 17.03
CA LYS A 28 5.90 13.52 18.03
C LYS A 28 5.95 15.02 17.77
N GLU A 29 5.83 15.43 16.51
CA GLU A 29 5.91 16.84 16.09
C GLU A 29 4.56 17.57 16.19
N ARG A 30 3.46 16.85 16.47
CA ARG A 30 2.11 17.39 16.50
C ARG A 30 1.52 17.33 17.92
N PRO A 31 0.74 18.34 18.36
CA PRO A 31 -0.15 18.22 19.51
C PRO A 31 -1.02 16.96 19.40
N ALA A 32 -1.25 16.28 20.53
CA ALA A 32 -2.09 15.08 20.60
C ALA A 32 -3.57 15.44 20.39
N CYS A 33 -3.98 15.65 19.14
CA CYS A 33 -5.35 15.91 18.75
C CYS A 33 -5.90 14.74 17.90
N GLN A 34 -7.19 14.45 18.04
CA GLN A 34 -7.87 13.50 17.15
C GLN A 34 -7.90 14.06 15.72
N SER A 35 -7.61 13.21 14.74
CA SER A 35 -7.68 13.55 13.31
C SER A 35 -8.31 12.41 12.55
N ASN A 36 -9.40 12.71 11.86
CA ASN A 36 -10.13 11.74 11.05
C ASN A 36 -9.27 11.28 9.86
N LEU A 37 -8.46 12.18 9.30
CA LEU A 37 -7.50 11.83 8.24
C LEU A 37 -6.48 10.81 8.75
N PHE A 38 -5.93 11.03 9.94
CA PHE A 38 -4.97 10.11 10.53
C PHE A 38 -5.60 8.73 10.81
N SER A 39 -6.84 8.70 11.29
CA SER A 39 -7.59 7.46 11.49
C SER A 39 -7.85 6.71 10.18
N ALA A 40 -8.23 7.40 9.11
CA ALA A 40 -8.41 6.78 7.79
C ALA A 40 -7.10 6.20 7.23
N TRP A 41 -5.98 6.91 7.43
CA TRP A 41 -4.66 6.42 7.06
C TRP A 41 -4.23 5.17 7.84
N GLU A 42 -4.45 5.14 9.15
CA GLU A 42 -4.16 3.93 9.94
C GLU A 42 -5.05 2.75 9.53
N THR A 43 -6.32 3.02 9.21
CA THR A 43 -7.25 1.99 8.70
C THR A 43 -6.73 1.43 7.37
N LEU A 44 -6.26 2.27 6.44
CA LEU A 44 -5.61 1.80 5.20
C LEU A 44 -4.44 0.85 5.48
N LEU A 45 -3.57 1.19 6.44
CA LEU A 45 -2.43 0.32 6.80
C LEU A 45 -2.88 -1.01 7.41
N GLN A 46 -3.95 -1.01 8.22
CA GLN A 46 -4.57 -2.23 8.74
C GLN A 46 -5.16 -3.09 7.62
N GLU A 47 -5.82 -2.49 6.63
CA GLU A 47 -6.39 -3.25 5.51
C GLU A 47 -5.31 -3.92 4.64
N ILE A 48 -4.17 -3.24 4.43
CA ILE A 48 -3.01 -3.79 3.71
C ILE A 48 -2.36 -4.92 4.52
N GLU A 49 -2.28 -4.79 5.84
CA GLU A 49 -1.76 -5.84 6.72
C GLU A 49 -2.65 -7.10 6.71
N ALA A 50 -3.96 -6.92 6.74
CA ALA A 50 -4.91 -8.03 6.59
C ALA A 50 -4.77 -8.72 5.22
N ASP A 51 -4.48 -7.96 4.16
CA ASP A 51 -4.19 -8.53 2.85
C ASP A 51 -2.89 -9.35 2.81
N SER A 52 -1.86 -8.88 3.50
CA SER A 52 -0.63 -9.66 3.69
C SER A 52 -0.92 -10.99 4.38
N GLN A 53 -1.64 -10.97 5.50
CA GLN A 53 -1.96 -12.19 6.24
C GLN A 53 -2.75 -13.20 5.39
N ALA A 54 -3.77 -12.73 4.67
CA ALA A 54 -4.53 -13.61 3.78
C ALA A 54 -3.67 -14.18 2.63
N THR A 55 -2.66 -13.45 2.17
CA THR A 55 -1.70 -13.91 1.15
C THR A 55 -0.77 -15.00 1.73
N ILE A 56 -0.34 -14.86 2.99
CA ILE A 56 0.41 -15.90 3.73
C ILE A 56 -0.42 -17.18 3.87
N ASP A 57 -1.71 -17.06 4.19
CA ASP A 57 -2.59 -18.21 4.36
C ASP A 57 -2.74 -19.00 3.05
N VAL A 58 -2.81 -18.33 1.90
CA VAL A 58 -2.78 -18.96 0.57
C VAL A 58 -1.44 -19.66 0.34
N ALA A 59 -0.31 -19.00 0.60
CA ALA A 59 1.01 -19.60 0.47
C ALA A 59 1.15 -20.88 1.32
N SER A 60 0.71 -20.81 2.58
CA SER A 60 0.71 -21.92 3.53
C SER A 60 -0.17 -23.08 3.04
N THR A 61 -1.37 -22.78 2.56
CA THR A 61 -2.31 -23.78 2.01
C THR A 61 -1.73 -24.47 0.78
N LEU A 62 -1.20 -23.72 -0.17
CA LEU A 62 -0.55 -24.28 -1.37
C LEU A 62 0.64 -25.17 -1.02
N SER A 63 1.44 -24.80 -0.02
CA SER A 63 2.58 -25.60 0.41
C SER A 63 2.15 -26.87 1.16
N ARG A 64 1.29 -26.72 2.18
CA ARG A 64 0.96 -27.79 3.12
C ARG A 64 -0.12 -28.73 2.64
N GLN A 65 -1.12 -28.22 1.92
CA GLN A 65 -2.29 -28.99 1.53
C GLN A 65 -2.27 -29.43 0.07
N VAL A 66 -1.49 -28.76 -0.80
CA VAL A 66 -1.40 -29.11 -2.22
C VAL A 66 -0.06 -29.74 -2.56
N ALA A 67 1.04 -29.00 -2.43
CA ALA A 67 2.35 -29.45 -2.91
C ALA A 67 2.85 -30.70 -2.17
N ARG A 68 2.81 -30.69 -0.83
CA ARG A 68 3.30 -31.81 -0.03
C ARG A 68 2.45 -33.09 -0.24
N PRO A 69 1.10 -33.05 -0.14
CA PRO A 69 0.28 -34.23 -0.38
C PRO A 69 0.38 -34.77 -1.81
N LEU A 70 0.53 -33.89 -2.82
CA LEU A 70 0.74 -34.31 -4.21
C LEU A 70 2.00 -35.17 -4.36
N LEU A 71 3.10 -34.75 -3.74
CA LEU A 71 4.35 -35.50 -3.77
C LEU A 71 4.21 -36.83 -3.00
N GLU A 72 3.62 -36.80 -1.81
CA GLU A 72 3.47 -37.98 -0.96
C GLU A 72 2.54 -39.03 -1.63
N ARG A 73 1.39 -38.61 -2.17
CA ARG A 73 0.42 -39.50 -2.83
C ARG A 73 0.90 -40.03 -4.18
N SER A 74 1.72 -39.30 -4.92
CA SER A 74 2.19 -39.75 -6.26
C SER A 74 3.49 -40.57 -6.22
N PHE A 75 4.24 -40.53 -5.11
CA PHE A 75 5.58 -41.12 -5.06
C PHE A 75 5.60 -42.63 -5.31
N TYR A 76 4.68 -43.40 -4.72
CA TYR A 76 4.66 -44.84 -4.91
C TYR A 76 4.37 -45.24 -6.37
N ARG A 77 3.56 -44.46 -7.09
CA ARG A 77 3.28 -44.67 -8.52
C ARG A 77 4.51 -44.43 -9.40
N LYS A 78 5.35 -43.45 -9.06
CA LYS A 78 6.67 -43.27 -9.70
C LYS A 78 7.55 -44.52 -9.55
N VAL A 79 7.58 -45.10 -8.35
CA VAL A 79 8.34 -46.32 -8.08
C VAL A 79 7.75 -47.51 -8.84
N GLN A 80 6.42 -47.66 -8.84
CA GLN A 80 5.72 -48.74 -9.53
C GLN A 80 5.97 -48.69 -11.04
N SER A 81 5.84 -47.52 -11.67
CA SER A 81 6.10 -47.34 -13.11
C SER A 81 7.52 -47.77 -13.50
N ARG A 82 8.53 -47.41 -12.71
CA ARG A 82 9.92 -47.86 -12.95
C ARG A 82 10.05 -49.37 -12.93
N LYS A 83 9.38 -50.05 -11.99
CA LYS A 83 9.40 -51.51 -11.92
C LYS A 83 8.76 -52.16 -13.14
N VAL A 84 7.63 -51.64 -13.62
CA VAL A 84 6.97 -52.13 -14.85
C VAL A 84 7.93 -52.12 -16.04
N PHE A 85 8.67 -51.01 -16.24
CA PHE A 85 9.67 -50.93 -17.30
C PHE A 85 10.86 -51.87 -17.09
N THR A 86 11.39 -51.98 -15.86
CA THR A 86 12.47 -52.94 -15.56
C THR A 86 12.03 -54.39 -15.78
N HIS A 87 10.79 -54.74 -15.43
CA HIS A 87 10.24 -56.07 -15.68
C HIS A 87 10.12 -56.32 -17.19
N ARG A 88 9.61 -55.33 -17.95
CA ARG A 88 9.52 -55.41 -19.41
C ARG A 88 10.87 -55.72 -20.08
N GLU A 89 11.93 -55.01 -19.70
CA GLU A 89 13.30 -55.23 -20.19
C GLU A 89 13.83 -56.62 -19.80
N SER A 90 13.50 -57.08 -18.58
CA SER A 90 13.88 -58.41 -18.10
C SER A 90 13.20 -59.51 -18.93
N PHE A 91 11.91 -59.34 -19.25
CA PHE A 91 11.19 -60.27 -20.11
C PHE A 91 11.72 -60.28 -21.54
N ASP A 92 12.05 -59.12 -22.13
CA ASP A 92 12.70 -59.06 -23.46
C ASP A 92 14.00 -59.85 -23.48
N THR A 93 14.81 -59.72 -22.43
CA THR A 93 16.07 -60.46 -22.30
C THR A 93 15.84 -61.97 -22.21
N ILE A 94 14.79 -62.41 -21.49
CA ILE A 94 14.44 -63.84 -21.36
C ILE A 94 13.96 -64.40 -22.70
N ILE A 95 13.11 -63.67 -23.42
CA ILE A 95 12.59 -64.08 -24.73
C ILE A 95 13.73 -64.17 -25.75
N SER A 96 14.56 -63.13 -25.84
CA SER A 96 15.73 -63.07 -26.74
C SER A 96 16.68 -64.27 -26.51
N LYS A 97 17.04 -64.58 -25.26
CA LYS A 97 17.86 -65.77 -24.94
C LYS A 97 17.20 -67.09 -25.32
N THR A 98 15.87 -67.16 -25.27
CA THR A 98 15.12 -68.37 -25.63
C THR A 98 15.09 -68.57 -27.15
N GLU A 99 14.99 -67.48 -27.92
CA GLU A 99 15.09 -67.50 -29.37
C GLU A 99 16.52 -67.85 -29.85
N GLU A 100 17.54 -67.33 -29.18
CA GLU A 100 18.94 -67.70 -29.44
C GLU A 100 19.18 -69.22 -29.25
N LYS A 101 18.64 -69.81 -28.18
CA LYS A 101 18.70 -71.26 -27.94
C LYS A 101 18.02 -72.05 -29.05
N LEU A 102 16.83 -71.62 -29.48
CA LEU A 102 16.12 -72.27 -30.59
C LEU A 102 16.94 -72.21 -31.89
N SER A 103 17.53 -71.05 -32.19
CA SER A 103 18.40 -70.87 -33.35
C SER A 103 19.59 -71.84 -33.31
N LYS A 104 20.22 -71.99 -32.16
CA LYS A 104 21.33 -72.93 -31.96
C LYS A 104 20.90 -74.38 -32.19
N CYS A 105 19.81 -74.84 -31.58
CA CYS A 105 19.29 -76.20 -31.77
C CYS A 105 18.94 -76.48 -33.24
N ARG A 106 18.41 -75.48 -33.96
CA ARG A 106 18.10 -75.60 -35.40
C ARG A 106 19.38 -75.78 -36.23
N ILE A 107 20.43 -75.04 -35.92
CA ILE A 107 21.74 -75.14 -36.60
C ILE A 107 22.34 -76.52 -36.35
N GLU A 108 22.37 -76.97 -35.09
CA GLU A 108 22.89 -78.30 -34.71
C GLU A 108 22.14 -79.43 -35.42
N TYR A 109 20.80 -79.40 -35.42
CA TYR A 109 19.96 -80.35 -36.16
C TYR A 109 20.31 -80.41 -37.65
N LYS A 110 20.45 -79.23 -38.29
CA LYS A 110 20.84 -79.14 -39.71
C LYS A 110 22.23 -79.72 -39.96
N GLN A 111 23.18 -79.49 -39.06
CA GLN A 111 24.54 -80.03 -39.18
C GLN A 111 24.55 -81.56 -39.05
N CYS A 112 23.86 -82.12 -38.05
CA CYS A 112 23.75 -83.57 -37.87
C CYS A 112 23.06 -84.24 -39.07
N TYR A 113 22.03 -83.61 -39.64
CA TYR A 113 21.39 -84.07 -40.88
C TYR A 113 22.39 -84.17 -42.05
N ILE A 114 23.18 -83.11 -42.29
CA ILE A 114 24.19 -83.09 -43.36
C ILE A 114 25.26 -84.16 -43.12
N ALA A 115 25.74 -84.29 -41.89
CA ALA A 115 26.76 -85.27 -41.51
C ALA A 115 26.28 -86.71 -41.73
N HIS A 116 25.06 -87.05 -41.31
CA HIS A 116 24.48 -88.36 -41.54
C HIS A 116 24.29 -88.64 -43.05
N ARG A 117 23.84 -87.65 -43.81
CA ARG A 117 23.67 -87.77 -45.27
C ARG A 117 24.99 -88.00 -46.00
N GLN A 118 26.08 -87.40 -45.53
CA GLN A 118 27.42 -87.56 -46.12
C GLN A 118 28.08 -88.88 -45.73
N SER A 119 27.88 -89.35 -44.50
CA SER A 119 28.45 -90.60 -43.99
C SER A 119 27.42 -91.35 -43.11
N PRO A 120 26.59 -92.20 -43.73
CA PRO A 120 25.54 -92.92 -43.02
C PRO A 120 26.14 -94.00 -42.10
N THR A 121 25.99 -93.83 -40.79
CA THR A 121 26.37 -94.80 -39.77
C THR A 121 25.31 -94.81 -38.66
N GLN A 122 25.30 -95.87 -37.84
CA GLN A 122 24.39 -95.93 -36.70
C GLN A 122 24.60 -94.77 -35.71
N HIS A 123 25.86 -94.37 -35.51
CA HIS A 123 26.20 -93.25 -34.64
C HIS A 123 25.66 -91.91 -35.17
N THR A 124 25.87 -91.61 -36.47
CA THR A 124 25.37 -90.37 -37.07
C THR A 124 23.85 -90.34 -37.14
N LEU A 125 23.18 -91.50 -37.24
CA LEU A 125 21.72 -91.61 -37.14
C LEU A 125 21.22 -91.26 -35.73
N THR A 126 21.85 -91.81 -34.68
CA THR A 126 21.48 -91.48 -33.29
C THR A 126 21.63 -89.98 -33.02
N GLN A 127 22.75 -89.36 -33.39
CA GLN A 127 22.96 -87.92 -33.22
C GLN A 127 21.94 -87.07 -34.00
N TYR A 128 21.55 -87.51 -35.20
CA TYR A 128 20.51 -86.84 -35.98
C TYR A 128 19.15 -86.90 -35.29
N ILE A 129 18.76 -88.06 -34.76
CA ILE A 129 17.50 -88.23 -34.00
C ILE A 129 17.52 -87.40 -32.71
N ASP A 130 18.63 -87.41 -31.97
CA ASP A 130 18.75 -86.68 -30.71
C ASP A 130 18.67 -85.16 -30.94
N SER A 131 19.40 -84.64 -31.94
CA SER A 131 19.34 -83.21 -32.31
C SER A 131 17.98 -82.80 -32.88
N HIS A 132 17.27 -83.69 -33.58
CA HIS A 132 15.89 -83.47 -34.00
C HIS A 132 14.97 -83.30 -32.80
N ASN A 133 15.00 -84.25 -31.86
CA ASN A 133 14.16 -84.23 -30.67
C ASN A 133 14.43 -82.98 -29.82
N ALA A 134 15.71 -82.62 -29.64
CA ALA A 134 16.09 -81.40 -28.93
C ALA A 134 15.56 -80.14 -29.62
N TYR A 135 15.66 -80.04 -30.95
CA TYR A 135 15.12 -78.92 -31.71
C TYR A 135 13.60 -78.82 -31.59
N VAL A 136 12.87 -79.92 -31.76
CA VAL A 136 11.40 -79.93 -31.66
C VAL A 136 10.94 -79.54 -30.26
N GLN A 137 11.56 -80.09 -29.21
CA GLN A 137 11.26 -79.72 -27.83
C GLN A 137 11.50 -78.22 -27.57
N GLN A 138 12.65 -77.69 -28.02
CA GLN A 138 12.96 -76.27 -27.85
C GLN A 138 12.03 -75.38 -28.67
N LEU A 139 11.59 -75.82 -29.86
CA LEU A 139 10.61 -75.09 -30.68
C LEU A 139 9.27 -74.94 -29.96
N HIS A 140 8.75 -76.03 -29.39
CA HIS A 140 7.52 -75.98 -28.61
C HIS A 140 7.68 -75.12 -27.35
N ALA A 141 8.80 -75.22 -26.63
CA ALA A 141 9.08 -74.38 -25.47
C ALA A 141 9.14 -72.89 -25.83
N THR A 142 9.86 -72.53 -26.90
CA THR A 142 9.96 -71.14 -27.36
C THR A 142 8.59 -70.60 -27.80
N ASN A 143 7.81 -71.37 -28.57
CA ASN A 143 6.47 -70.94 -29.00
C ASN A 143 5.53 -70.72 -27.81
N ALA A 144 5.52 -71.65 -26.83
CA ALA A 144 4.71 -71.49 -25.63
C ALA A 144 5.13 -70.27 -24.79
N MET A 145 6.43 -69.98 -24.69
CA MET A 145 6.93 -68.79 -24.02
C MET A 145 6.53 -67.50 -24.75
N LEU A 146 6.61 -67.48 -26.08
CA LEU A 146 6.17 -66.34 -26.89
C LEU A 146 4.67 -66.10 -26.74
N GLU A 147 3.86 -67.16 -26.77
CA GLU A 147 2.41 -67.08 -26.57
C GLU A 147 2.07 -66.52 -25.19
N ALA A 148 2.59 -67.10 -24.11
CA ALA A 148 2.35 -66.60 -22.74
C ALA A 148 2.86 -65.16 -22.55
N TYR A 149 3.99 -64.80 -23.18
CA TYR A 149 4.53 -63.47 -23.10
C TYR A 149 3.64 -62.44 -23.80
N HIS A 150 3.20 -62.71 -25.04
CA HIS A 150 2.43 -61.76 -25.85
C HIS A 150 0.93 -61.74 -25.51
N CYS A 151 0.35 -62.87 -25.13
CA CYS A 151 -1.08 -62.97 -24.85
C CYS A 151 -1.44 -62.67 -23.39
N ASP A 152 -0.53 -62.91 -22.44
CA ASP A 152 -0.84 -62.74 -21.01
C ASP A 152 0.05 -61.67 -20.35
N THR A 153 1.37 -61.86 -20.42
CA THR A 153 2.32 -61.06 -19.62
C THR A 153 2.38 -59.60 -20.07
N LEU A 154 2.53 -59.34 -21.36
CA LEU A 154 2.61 -57.98 -21.89
C LEU A 154 1.28 -57.22 -21.68
N PRO A 155 0.10 -57.79 -21.97
CA PRO A 155 -1.19 -57.16 -21.63
C PRO A 155 -1.33 -56.81 -20.14
N GLN A 156 -0.88 -57.67 -19.22
CA GLN A 156 -0.90 -57.37 -17.78
C GLN A 156 0.02 -56.18 -17.42
N LEU A 157 1.23 -56.11 -17.98
CA LEU A 157 2.11 -54.94 -17.78
C LEU A 157 1.49 -53.65 -18.32
N MET A 158 0.76 -53.73 -19.44
CA MET A 158 0.04 -52.59 -20.02
C MET A 158 -1.13 -52.16 -19.12
N GLN A 159 -1.87 -53.11 -18.55
CA GLN A 159 -2.93 -52.83 -17.59
C GLN A 159 -2.39 -52.16 -16.33
N GLU A 160 -1.27 -52.63 -15.77
CA GLU A 160 -0.62 -51.97 -14.63
C GLU A 160 -0.24 -50.52 -14.96
N LEU A 161 0.24 -50.25 -16.19
CA LEU A 161 0.58 -48.91 -16.63
C LEU A 161 -0.65 -48.00 -16.76
N GLU A 162 -1.75 -48.53 -17.28
CA GLU A 162 -3.04 -47.83 -17.34
C GLU A 162 -3.55 -47.47 -15.94
N GLU A 163 -3.49 -48.39 -14.98
CA GLU A 163 -3.88 -48.14 -13.59
C GLU A 163 -3.03 -47.04 -12.95
N ILE A 164 -1.71 -47.07 -13.18
CA ILE A 164 -0.79 -46.02 -12.72
C ILE A 164 -1.18 -44.66 -13.31
N TYR A 165 -1.45 -44.61 -14.61
CA TYR A 165 -1.79 -43.37 -15.30
C TYR A 165 -3.11 -42.78 -14.79
N ASN A 166 -4.16 -43.59 -14.72
CA ASN A 166 -5.48 -43.15 -14.24
C ASN A 166 -5.41 -42.59 -12.82
N ASP A 167 -4.69 -43.26 -11.92
CA ASP A 167 -4.54 -42.81 -10.54
C ASP A 167 -3.74 -41.50 -10.45
N LEU A 168 -2.65 -41.36 -11.22
CA LEU A 168 -1.91 -40.11 -11.30
C LEU A 168 -2.78 -38.95 -11.83
N CYS A 169 -3.59 -39.19 -12.85
CA CYS A 169 -4.54 -38.20 -13.37
C CYS A 169 -5.52 -37.74 -12.29
N ASN A 170 -6.05 -38.66 -11.48
CA ASN A 170 -6.95 -38.33 -10.37
C ASN A 170 -6.24 -37.51 -9.30
N ILE A 171 -5.06 -37.95 -8.84
CA ILE A 171 -4.26 -37.25 -7.83
C ILE A 171 -3.92 -35.82 -8.27
N VAL A 172 -3.46 -35.66 -9.52
CA VAL A 172 -3.09 -34.34 -10.07
C VAL A 172 -4.33 -33.46 -10.23
N SER A 173 -5.44 -34.00 -10.76
CA SER A 173 -6.67 -33.23 -10.95
C SER A 173 -7.23 -32.71 -9.62
N GLU A 174 -7.22 -33.55 -8.58
CA GLU A 174 -7.62 -33.17 -7.22
C GLU A 174 -6.71 -32.07 -6.64
N ALA A 175 -5.39 -32.21 -6.79
CA ALA A 175 -4.43 -31.21 -6.32
C ALA A 175 -4.58 -29.86 -7.04
N VAL A 176 -4.80 -29.88 -8.37
CA VAL A 176 -5.06 -28.67 -9.16
C VAL A 176 -6.37 -28.00 -8.73
N LEU A 177 -7.44 -28.77 -8.54
CA LEU A 177 -8.72 -28.25 -8.06
C LEU A 177 -8.56 -27.60 -6.68
N GLN A 178 -7.91 -28.29 -5.73
CA GLN A 178 -7.68 -27.76 -4.39
C GLN A 178 -6.83 -26.49 -4.40
N GLY A 179 -5.80 -26.43 -5.26
CA GLY A 179 -5.00 -25.22 -5.43
C GLY A 179 -5.81 -24.05 -6.01
N ALA A 180 -6.67 -24.32 -6.99
CA ALA A 180 -7.56 -23.32 -7.57
C ALA A 180 -8.59 -22.80 -6.55
N GLU A 181 -9.20 -23.69 -5.75
CA GLU A 181 -10.15 -23.31 -4.71
C GLU A 181 -9.51 -22.46 -3.61
N ALA A 182 -8.27 -22.80 -3.18
CA ALA A 182 -7.53 -22.02 -2.21
C ALA A 182 -7.29 -20.57 -2.68
N ILE A 183 -6.98 -20.37 -3.96
CA ILE A 183 -6.78 -19.04 -4.56
C ILE A 183 -8.13 -18.33 -4.75
N ALA A 184 -9.14 -19.03 -5.28
CA ALA A 184 -10.46 -18.48 -5.55
C ALA A 184 -11.17 -17.99 -4.28
N ALA A 185 -11.03 -18.73 -3.18
CA ALA A 185 -11.54 -18.33 -1.86
C ALA A 185 -11.00 -16.95 -1.44
N LYS A 186 -9.75 -16.62 -1.80
CA LYS A 186 -9.13 -15.32 -1.50
C LYS A 186 -9.57 -14.24 -2.48
N CYS A 187 -9.64 -14.53 -3.78
CA CYS A 187 -10.07 -13.56 -4.79
C CYS A 187 -11.58 -13.24 -4.73
N GLY A 188 -12.36 -13.90 -3.87
CA GLY A 188 -13.82 -13.81 -3.84
C GLY A 188 -14.47 -14.28 -5.15
N LEU A 189 -13.77 -15.12 -5.90
CA LEU A 189 -14.32 -15.73 -7.10
C LEU A 189 -15.35 -16.80 -6.68
N PRO A 190 -16.47 -16.94 -7.40
CA PRO A 190 -17.46 -17.96 -7.08
C PRO A 190 -16.80 -19.34 -7.05
N LYS A 191 -17.11 -20.14 -6.02
CA LYS A 191 -16.64 -21.53 -5.91
C LYS A 191 -16.94 -22.27 -7.22
N ILE A 192 -15.90 -22.81 -7.85
CA ILE A 192 -16.04 -23.67 -9.02
C ILE A 192 -16.52 -25.02 -8.52
N VAL A 193 -17.83 -25.22 -8.45
CA VAL A 193 -18.40 -26.54 -8.14
C VAL A 193 -18.35 -27.38 -9.41
N SER A 194 -17.31 -28.18 -9.60
CA SER A 194 -17.30 -29.26 -10.57
C SER A 194 -18.02 -30.46 -9.95
N ARG A 195 -19.23 -30.75 -10.43
CA ARG A 195 -19.97 -31.96 -10.06
C ARG A 195 -19.49 -33.09 -10.98
N THR A 196 -18.61 -33.96 -10.49
CA THR A 196 -18.31 -35.22 -11.17
C THR A 196 -19.50 -36.16 -10.99
N ALA A 197 -20.25 -36.39 -12.06
CA ALA A 197 -21.23 -37.48 -12.09
C ALA A 197 -20.46 -38.81 -12.24
N PRO A 198 -20.85 -39.89 -11.54
CA PRO A 198 -20.29 -41.21 -11.80
C PRO A 198 -20.66 -41.60 -13.23
N ALA A 199 -19.66 -42.00 -14.02
CA ALA A 199 -19.81 -42.40 -15.40
C ALA A 199 -20.76 -43.60 -15.51
N THR A 200 -22.02 -43.34 -15.84
CA THR A 200 -22.88 -44.34 -16.49
C THR A 200 -22.74 -44.11 -17.98
N VAL A 201 -22.30 -45.15 -18.66
CA VAL A 201 -22.07 -45.22 -20.11
C VAL A 201 -23.26 -44.64 -20.87
N VAL A 202 -22.98 -43.71 -21.80
CA VAL A 202 -23.56 -43.53 -23.15
C VAL A 202 -23.47 -42.04 -23.55
N LEU A 203 -22.55 -41.78 -24.50
CA LEU A 203 -22.49 -40.70 -25.51
C LEU A 203 -22.71 -39.21 -25.07
N GLY A 204 -21.57 -38.51 -24.94
CA GLY A 204 -21.41 -37.07 -25.23
C GLY A 204 -21.19 -36.15 -24.01
N PRO A 205 -20.11 -35.33 -23.94
CA PRO A 205 -19.98 -34.35 -22.88
C PRO A 205 -20.59 -33.01 -23.30
N THR A 206 -21.77 -32.68 -22.79
CA THR A 206 -22.20 -31.28 -22.65
C THR A 206 -22.02 -30.87 -21.19
N THR A 207 -20.88 -30.27 -20.89
CA THR A 207 -20.56 -29.71 -19.57
C THR A 207 -21.38 -28.44 -19.37
N THR A 208 -22.48 -28.51 -18.63
CA THR A 208 -23.26 -27.31 -18.27
C THR A 208 -22.71 -26.74 -16.95
N THR A 209 -21.85 -25.72 -17.07
CA THR A 209 -21.32 -24.96 -15.92
C THR A 209 -22.32 -23.88 -15.52
N THR A 210 -23.04 -24.06 -14.42
CA THR A 210 -23.89 -23.01 -13.85
C THR A 210 -23.05 -22.08 -12.97
N ILE A 211 -22.72 -20.88 -13.46
CA ILE A 211 -22.00 -19.84 -12.71
C ILE A 211 -22.99 -19.13 -11.78
N LYS A 212 -22.91 -19.35 -10.46
CA LYS A 212 -23.64 -18.53 -9.48
C LYS A 212 -22.97 -17.15 -9.37
N LYS A 213 -23.78 -16.06 -9.45
CA LYS A 213 -23.33 -14.68 -9.22
C LYS A 213 -22.54 -14.59 -7.90
N GLY A 214 -21.32 -14.08 -7.99
CA GLY A 214 -20.33 -14.07 -6.90
C GLY A 214 -20.75 -13.21 -5.71
N VAL A 215 -20.40 -13.69 -4.51
CA VAL A 215 -20.40 -12.92 -3.27
C VAL A 215 -19.24 -11.94 -3.33
N SER A 216 -19.46 -10.65 -3.02
CA SER A 216 -18.38 -9.66 -2.92
C SER A 216 -17.30 -10.15 -1.94
N SER A 217 -16.04 -10.20 -2.40
CA SER A 217 -14.89 -10.62 -1.59
C SER A 217 -14.86 -9.84 -0.28
N GLU A 218 -14.47 -10.49 0.82
CA GLU A 218 -14.25 -9.83 2.11
C GLU A 218 -13.27 -8.64 1.97
N GLN A 219 -12.26 -8.79 1.11
CA GLN A 219 -11.32 -7.73 0.76
C GLN A 219 -12.04 -6.50 0.16
N ALA A 220 -12.99 -6.71 -0.76
CA ALA A 220 -13.72 -5.62 -1.40
C ALA A 220 -14.57 -4.85 -0.37
N LYS A 221 -15.25 -5.56 0.54
CA LYS A 221 -16.03 -4.94 1.61
C LYS A 221 -15.18 -4.09 2.55
N ARG A 222 -13.98 -4.55 2.89
CA ARG A 222 -13.01 -3.80 3.71
C ARG A 222 -12.61 -2.48 3.04
N TYR A 223 -12.23 -2.53 1.76
CA TYR A 223 -11.88 -1.33 1.00
C TYR A 223 -13.07 -0.39 0.72
N ASP A 224 -14.28 -0.92 0.55
CA ASP A 224 -15.50 -0.10 0.45
C ASP A 224 -15.74 0.67 1.76
N GLY A 225 -15.55 0.02 2.92
CA GLY A 225 -15.63 0.65 4.24
C GLY A 225 -14.60 1.77 4.39
N LEU A 226 -13.35 1.52 4.01
CA LEU A 226 -12.29 2.53 4.01
C LEU A 226 -12.62 3.70 3.08
N ALA A 227 -13.17 3.44 1.88
CA ALA A 227 -13.56 4.49 0.95
C ALA A 227 -14.66 5.40 1.55
N VAL A 228 -15.62 4.84 2.28
CA VAL A 228 -16.62 5.61 3.02
C VAL A 228 -15.97 6.44 4.13
N GLN A 229 -15.03 5.89 4.89
CA GLN A 229 -14.30 6.62 5.92
C GLN A 229 -13.52 7.81 5.34
N CYS A 230 -12.85 7.62 4.20
CA CYS A 230 -12.14 8.69 3.50
C CYS A 230 -13.07 9.83 3.05
N LYS A 231 -14.30 9.52 2.61
CA LYS A 231 -15.31 10.53 2.25
C LYS A 231 -15.79 11.34 3.45
N ASN A 232 -15.69 10.80 4.66
CA ASN A 232 -16.09 11.46 5.90
C ASN A 232 -14.97 12.30 6.55
N VAL A 233 -13.78 12.34 5.94
CA VAL A 233 -12.69 13.20 6.41
C VAL A 233 -13.09 14.67 6.23
N SER A 234 -13.12 15.43 7.32
CA SER A 234 -13.51 16.84 7.32
C SER A 234 -12.39 17.72 7.88
N PRO A 235 -11.77 18.58 7.05
CA PRO A 235 -10.74 19.51 7.49
C PRO A 235 -11.23 20.47 8.58
N ALA A 236 -12.48 20.91 8.51
CA ALA A 236 -13.06 21.82 9.50
C ALA A 236 -13.21 21.17 10.88
N LEU A 237 -13.60 19.89 10.93
CA LEU A 237 -13.67 19.13 12.19
C LEU A 237 -12.27 18.89 12.77
N ASP A 238 -11.33 18.46 11.94
CA ASP A 238 -9.94 18.22 12.35
C ASP A 238 -9.27 19.50 12.86
N LEU A 239 -9.53 20.66 12.21
CA LEU A 239 -9.08 21.96 12.69
C LEU A 239 -9.71 22.31 14.03
N GLY A 240 -11.01 22.04 14.21
CA GLY A 240 -11.71 22.24 15.48
C GLY A 240 -11.08 21.44 16.63
N TYR A 241 -10.71 20.17 16.40
CA TYR A 241 -10.00 19.36 17.38
C TYR A 241 -8.59 19.90 17.66
N PHE A 242 -7.86 20.30 16.62
CA PHE A 242 -6.52 20.86 16.77
C PHE A 242 -6.52 22.15 17.60
N VAL A 243 -7.39 23.11 17.30
CA VAL A 243 -7.46 24.39 18.03
C VAL A 243 -7.75 24.18 19.52
N ARG A 244 -8.57 23.19 19.88
CA ARG A 244 -8.85 22.85 21.29
C ARG A 244 -7.63 22.33 22.06
N THR A 245 -6.61 21.83 21.36
CA THR A 245 -5.36 21.36 21.98
C THR A 245 -4.31 22.47 22.13
N LEU A 246 -4.52 23.63 21.50
CA LEU A 246 -3.60 24.75 21.63
C LEU A 246 -3.77 25.40 23.01
N PRO A 247 -2.66 25.78 23.67
CA PRO A 247 -2.73 26.54 24.92
C PRO A 247 -3.23 27.95 24.60
N VAL A 248 -4.54 28.18 24.73
CA VAL A 248 -5.13 29.51 24.61
C VAL A 248 -5.19 30.13 26.00
N PRO A 249 -4.74 31.39 26.19
CA PRO A 249 -4.89 32.09 27.46
C PRO A 249 -6.36 32.06 27.93
N PRO A 250 -6.65 31.67 29.18
CA PRO A 250 -8.02 31.46 29.68
C PRO A 250 -8.83 32.75 29.74
N THR A 251 -8.18 33.91 29.74
CA THR A 251 -8.80 35.21 29.61
C THR A 251 -8.39 35.82 28.28
N MET A 252 -9.36 36.24 27.48
CA MET A 252 -9.13 37.13 26.35
C MET A 252 -8.50 38.39 26.94
N GLN A 253 -7.16 38.49 26.91
CA GLN A 253 -6.46 39.61 27.50
C GLN A 253 -7.01 40.87 26.86
N ARG A 254 -7.66 41.73 27.66
CA ARG A 254 -8.08 43.06 27.18
C ARG A 254 -6.84 43.69 26.58
N ILE A 255 -6.97 44.24 25.35
CA ILE A 255 -5.87 44.89 24.64
C ILE A 255 -5.17 45.84 25.61
N PRO A 256 -3.89 45.60 25.97
CA PRO A 256 -3.19 46.44 26.92
C PRO A 256 -3.06 47.85 26.34
N ARG A 257 -3.88 48.79 26.81
CA ARG A 257 -3.80 50.19 26.40
C ARG A 257 -2.86 50.94 27.33
N LYS A 258 -1.96 51.74 26.76
CA LYS A 258 -1.11 52.67 27.50
C LYS A 258 -1.89 53.98 27.68
N ALA A 259 -2.02 54.43 28.92
CA ALA A 259 -2.60 55.74 29.24
C ALA A 259 -1.50 56.81 29.27
N PHE A 260 -1.87 58.06 29.02
CA PHE A 260 -1.00 59.21 29.26
C PHE A 260 -0.61 59.27 30.74
N ALA A 261 0.68 59.48 31.02
CA ALA A 261 1.22 59.59 32.38
C ALA A 261 1.83 60.99 32.57
N PRO A 262 1.21 61.87 33.38
CA PRO A 262 1.77 63.18 33.72
C PRO A 262 3.12 63.04 34.45
N PRO A 263 4.01 64.05 34.39
CA PRO A 263 5.26 64.04 35.14
C PRO A 263 4.98 63.87 36.64
N GLN A 264 5.48 62.78 37.24
CA GLN A 264 5.39 62.58 38.68
C GLN A 264 6.49 63.37 39.39
N SER A 265 6.13 64.19 40.39
CA SER A 265 7.09 64.78 41.31
C SER A 265 7.79 63.65 42.07
N GLY A 266 9.12 63.63 42.10
CA GLY A 266 9.94 62.49 42.56
C GLY A 266 9.80 62.02 44.02
N ASN A 267 8.79 62.46 44.78
CA ASN A 267 8.61 62.15 46.21
C ASN A 267 7.15 61.79 46.58
N ALA A 268 6.52 60.83 45.90
CA ALA A 268 5.28 60.23 46.41
C ALA A 268 5.54 58.80 46.90
N PRO A 269 5.53 58.52 48.22
CA PRO A 269 5.38 57.15 48.70
C PRO A 269 4.01 56.60 48.29
N ASN A 270 3.97 55.31 47.99
CA ASN A 270 2.71 54.58 47.81
C ASN A 270 1.82 54.75 49.05
N ASP A 271 0.52 54.87 48.79
CA ASP A 271 -0.59 54.94 49.76
C ASP A 271 -0.89 56.33 50.34
N ALA A 272 -1.83 57.03 49.71
CA ALA A 272 -2.74 57.95 50.39
C ALA A 272 -3.99 58.18 49.52
N GLU A 273 -5.07 57.48 49.85
CA GLU A 273 -6.43 57.98 49.60
C GLU A 273 -6.68 59.23 50.47
N ASP A 274 -7.53 60.12 49.98
CA ASP A 274 -8.05 61.37 50.61
C ASP A 274 -7.21 62.67 50.54
N MET A 275 -7.51 63.48 49.50
CA MET A 275 -7.62 64.97 49.45
C MET A 275 -6.40 65.86 49.81
N PRO A 276 -6.39 67.16 49.43
CA PRO A 276 -6.71 67.81 48.16
C PRO A 276 -5.49 68.54 47.56
N ASP A 277 -5.58 68.84 46.27
CA ASP A 277 -5.03 70.02 45.58
C ASP A 277 -4.05 70.94 46.36
N TYR A 278 -2.74 70.67 46.31
CA TYR A 278 -1.67 71.68 46.15
C TYR A 278 -0.28 71.02 46.19
N GLY A 279 0.52 71.18 45.13
CA GLY A 279 1.91 70.69 45.14
C GLY A 279 2.71 70.83 43.83
N GLY A 280 2.23 71.63 42.87
CA GLY A 280 3.00 72.00 41.67
C GLY A 280 3.33 73.50 41.72
N ASP A 281 4.57 73.85 41.38
CA ASP A 281 5.00 75.23 41.16
C ASP A 281 3.94 75.98 40.30
N PRO A 282 3.31 77.08 40.78
CA PRO A 282 2.20 77.75 40.08
C PRO A 282 2.57 78.31 38.70
N MET A 283 3.85 78.28 38.32
CA MET A 283 4.34 78.74 37.03
C MET A 283 4.47 77.66 35.94
N LEU A 284 4.29 76.36 36.24
CA LEU A 284 4.49 75.30 35.25
C LEU A 284 3.17 74.80 34.63
N PRO A 285 3.02 74.81 33.29
CA PRO A 285 1.82 74.32 32.61
C PRO A 285 1.56 72.82 32.87
N VAL A 286 0.33 72.47 33.24
CA VAL A 286 -0.12 71.08 33.36
C VAL A 286 -0.60 70.58 31.99
N PHE A 287 0.07 69.56 31.43
CA PHE A 287 -0.30 68.99 30.14
C PHE A 287 -1.29 67.81 30.28
N LYS A 288 -2.20 67.71 29.30
CA LYS A 288 -3.18 66.61 29.16
C LYS A 288 -2.81 65.73 27.96
N ASP A 289 -3.59 64.68 27.72
CA ASP A 289 -3.45 63.76 26.57
C ASP A 289 -3.86 64.41 25.23
N GLU A 290 -3.37 65.62 24.97
CA GLU A 290 -3.73 66.50 23.86
C GLU A 290 -2.50 67.21 23.31
N LEU A 291 -2.58 67.62 22.04
CA LEU A 291 -1.48 68.31 21.38
C LEU A 291 -1.49 69.80 21.75
N VAL A 292 -0.34 70.35 22.17
CA VAL A 292 -0.21 71.78 22.51
C VAL A 292 0.15 72.58 21.27
N VAL A 293 -0.65 73.59 20.93
CA VAL A 293 -0.47 74.42 19.72
C VAL A 293 -0.41 75.91 20.11
N ASP A 294 0.77 76.40 20.49
CA ASP A 294 1.03 77.84 20.71
C ASP A 294 1.81 78.48 19.53
N LYS A 295 2.14 79.79 19.61
CA LYS A 295 2.86 80.50 18.54
C LYS A 295 4.25 79.92 18.23
N GLY A 296 4.92 79.28 19.20
CA GLY A 296 6.21 78.61 19.01
C GLY A 296 6.07 77.15 18.57
N ALA A 297 5.17 76.39 19.18
CA ALA A 297 4.88 74.99 18.88
C ALA A 297 4.21 74.81 17.51
N SER A 298 3.38 75.76 17.06
CA SER A 298 2.74 75.73 15.74
C SER A 298 3.74 75.77 14.59
N ILE A 299 4.96 76.27 14.81
CA ILE A 299 6.05 76.25 13.82
C ILE A 299 6.53 74.82 13.55
N GLN A 300 6.45 73.92 14.54
CA GLN A 300 6.89 72.52 14.42
C GLN A 300 5.74 71.53 14.17
N VAL A 301 4.56 71.77 14.76
CA VAL A 301 3.39 70.87 14.65
C VAL A 301 2.86 70.80 13.22
N ARG A 302 2.77 71.94 12.50
CA ARG A 302 2.23 71.98 11.14
C ARG A 302 3.10 71.21 10.12
N PRO A 303 4.42 71.43 10.03
CA PRO A 303 5.29 70.62 9.16
C PRO A 303 5.27 69.13 9.51
N SER A 304 5.19 68.78 10.80
CA SER A 304 5.10 67.39 11.25
C SER A 304 3.81 66.71 10.77
N LEU A 305 2.66 67.38 10.87
CA LEU A 305 1.39 66.84 10.35
C LEU A 305 1.39 66.69 8.83
N GLU A 306 2.01 67.62 8.10
CA GLU A 306 2.17 67.49 6.65
C GLU A 306 3.10 66.33 6.26
N ALA A 307 4.17 66.10 7.02
CA ALA A 307 5.06 64.95 6.85
C ALA A 307 4.32 63.63 7.10
N LEU A 308 3.56 63.54 8.20
CA LEU A 308 2.74 62.38 8.52
C LEU A 308 1.63 62.11 7.47
N ARG A 309 1.06 63.16 6.87
CA ARG A 309 0.11 63.00 5.74
C ARG A 309 0.78 62.37 4.53
N ARG A 310 1.98 62.82 4.17
CA ARG A 310 2.74 62.22 3.07
C ARG A 310 3.12 60.77 3.37
N GLU A 311 3.63 60.51 4.57
CA GLU A 311 3.98 59.15 5.03
C GLU A 311 2.76 58.21 5.01
N SER A 312 1.60 58.66 5.47
CA SER A 312 0.36 57.87 5.42
C SER A 312 -0.02 57.49 3.99
N GLN A 313 0.03 58.45 3.06
CA GLN A 313 -0.27 58.19 1.65
C GLN A 313 0.74 57.22 1.02
N GLU A 314 2.02 57.38 1.35
CA GLU A 314 3.08 56.49 0.88
C GLU A 314 2.88 55.05 1.40
N LEU A 315 2.59 54.88 2.69
CA LEU A 315 2.29 53.58 3.29
C LEU A 315 1.06 52.92 2.66
N GLU A 316 0.01 53.67 2.34
CA GLU A 316 -1.17 53.16 1.64
C GLU A 316 -0.83 52.63 0.24
N ILE A 317 0.00 53.37 -0.51
CA ILE A 317 0.48 52.94 -1.82
C ILE A 317 1.33 51.67 -1.70
N GLN A 318 2.27 51.63 -0.76
CA GLN A 318 3.13 50.46 -0.52
C GLN A 318 2.31 49.23 -0.11
N ILE A 319 1.31 49.38 0.76
CA ILE A 319 0.42 48.28 1.16
C ILE A 319 -0.34 47.74 -0.04
N LYS A 320 -0.89 48.63 -0.89
CA LYS A 320 -1.62 48.23 -2.09
C LYS A 320 -0.72 47.44 -3.06
N GLN A 321 0.49 47.94 -3.33
CA GLN A 321 1.47 47.25 -4.18
C GLN A 321 1.85 45.87 -3.64
N LEU A 322 2.07 45.77 -2.33
CA LEU A 322 2.36 44.49 -1.68
C LEU A 322 1.18 43.52 -1.77
N GLN A 323 -0.06 44.00 -1.57
CA GLN A 323 -1.28 43.19 -1.71
C GLN A 323 -1.45 42.66 -3.14
N ASP A 324 -1.31 43.53 -4.16
CA ASP A 324 -1.38 43.13 -5.57
C ASP A 324 -0.31 42.07 -5.91
N SER A 325 0.88 42.21 -5.31
CA SER A 325 1.96 41.22 -5.48
C SER A 325 1.65 39.90 -4.78
N VAL A 326 1.06 39.90 -3.58
CA VAL A 326 0.63 38.67 -2.90
C VAL A 326 -0.41 37.95 -3.76
N ASP A 327 -1.40 38.67 -4.28
CA ASP A 327 -2.46 38.09 -5.11
C ASP A 327 -1.90 37.51 -6.42
N ALA A 328 -0.90 38.14 -7.02
CA ALA A 328 -0.20 37.62 -8.19
C ALA A 328 0.54 36.31 -7.89
N LEU A 329 1.22 36.23 -6.75
CA LEU A 329 1.89 35.00 -6.29
C LEU A 329 0.88 33.89 -5.99
N VAL A 330 -0.21 34.19 -5.29
CA VAL A 330 -1.28 33.22 -4.98
C VAL A 330 -1.90 32.66 -6.26
N ARG A 331 -2.23 33.51 -7.25
CA ARG A 331 -2.71 33.04 -8.56
C ARG A 331 -1.71 32.14 -9.27
N THR A 332 -0.42 32.47 -9.17
CA THR A 332 0.66 31.66 -9.76
C THR A 332 0.79 30.31 -9.07
N GLN A 333 0.69 30.29 -7.73
CA GLN A 333 0.69 29.07 -6.94
C GLN A 333 -0.50 28.18 -7.28
N ILE A 334 -1.72 28.73 -7.39
CA ILE A 334 -2.92 27.97 -7.78
C ILE A 334 -2.72 27.31 -9.14
N ARG A 335 -2.28 28.06 -10.16
CA ARG A 335 -1.97 27.49 -11.48
C ARG A 335 -0.87 26.41 -11.41
N GLY A 336 0.12 26.60 -10.53
CA GLY A 336 1.15 25.60 -10.28
C GLY A 336 0.57 24.31 -9.70
N ILE A 337 -0.33 24.40 -8.72
CA ILE A 337 -1.01 23.25 -8.10
C ILE A 337 -1.89 22.53 -9.13
N GLU A 338 -2.70 23.27 -9.89
CA GLU A 338 -3.55 22.72 -10.96
C GLU A 338 -2.72 22.06 -12.08
N GLY A 339 -1.55 22.63 -12.37
CA GLY A 339 -0.56 22.08 -13.30
C GLY A 339 0.36 20.99 -12.72
N GLN A 340 0.09 20.51 -11.50
CA GLN A 340 0.89 19.47 -10.80
C GLN A 340 2.36 19.85 -10.56
N LEU A 341 2.71 21.14 -10.58
CA LEU A 341 4.04 21.68 -10.32
C LEU A 341 4.27 21.94 -8.82
N TYR A 342 4.21 20.89 -8.01
CA TYR A 342 4.23 21.02 -6.53
C TYR A 342 5.54 21.60 -5.97
N SER A 343 6.71 21.30 -6.56
CA SER A 343 7.99 21.89 -6.10
C SER A 343 7.96 23.42 -6.20
N LYS A 344 7.53 23.92 -7.37
CA LYS A 344 7.43 25.35 -7.63
C LYS A 344 6.36 26.02 -6.77
N ALA A 345 5.23 25.33 -6.53
CA ALA A 345 4.18 25.82 -5.65
C ALA A 345 4.66 25.94 -4.18
N ASN A 346 5.52 25.02 -3.73
CA ASN A 346 6.16 25.07 -2.41
C ASN A 346 7.19 26.20 -2.31
N GLU A 347 8.06 26.38 -3.31
CA GLU A 347 9.02 27.49 -3.33
C GLU A 347 8.32 28.85 -3.20
N ILE A 348 7.21 29.04 -3.93
CA ILE A 348 6.42 30.28 -3.90
C ILE A 348 5.70 30.49 -2.53
N GLN A 349 5.48 29.42 -1.76
CA GLN A 349 4.75 29.53 -0.47
C GLN A 349 5.51 30.38 0.55
N GLU A 350 6.84 30.30 0.56
CA GLU A 350 7.68 31.10 1.45
C GLU A 350 7.59 32.59 1.09
N ASP A 351 7.70 32.93 -0.20
CA ASP A 351 7.54 34.30 -0.71
C ASP A 351 6.17 34.90 -0.39
N ILE A 352 5.09 34.11 -0.55
CA ILE A 352 3.73 34.53 -0.16
C ILE A 352 3.68 34.85 1.33
N SER A 353 4.28 34.00 2.16
CA SER A 353 4.27 34.15 3.61
C SER A 353 5.03 35.42 4.04
N MET A 354 6.20 35.67 3.45
CA MET A 354 7.00 36.85 3.72
C MET A 354 6.28 38.14 3.29
N LYS A 355 5.71 38.17 2.07
CA LYS A 355 4.96 39.36 1.62
C LYS A 355 3.70 39.62 2.45
N LYS A 356 3.00 38.57 2.90
CA LYS A 356 1.87 38.74 3.83
C LYS A 356 2.32 39.34 5.16
N PHE A 357 3.48 38.94 5.67
CA PHE A 357 4.07 39.55 6.86
C PHE A 357 4.37 41.04 6.62
N ASP A 358 5.00 41.40 5.50
CA ASP A 358 5.30 42.80 5.17
C ASP A 358 4.03 43.66 5.06
N VAL A 359 2.97 43.14 4.42
CA VAL A 359 1.65 43.80 4.38
C VAL A 359 1.15 44.07 5.80
N ARG A 360 1.23 43.08 6.70
CA ARG A 360 0.78 43.25 8.10
C ARG A 360 1.63 44.25 8.86
N ALA A 361 2.95 44.21 8.72
CA ALA A 361 3.86 45.16 9.36
C ALA A 361 3.55 46.60 8.93
N LYS A 362 3.34 46.83 7.62
CA LYS A 362 2.98 48.15 7.08
C LYS A 362 1.57 48.59 7.51
N GLN A 363 0.61 47.68 7.61
CA GLN A 363 -0.73 47.98 8.14
C GLN A 363 -0.69 48.44 9.60
N ILE A 364 0.15 47.80 10.43
CA ILE A 364 0.37 48.22 11.83
C ILE A 364 1.00 49.62 11.86
N HIS A 365 2.01 49.87 11.01
CA HIS A 365 2.65 51.19 10.94
C HIS A 365 1.67 52.28 10.48
N LEU A 366 0.90 52.02 9.42
CA LEU A 366 -0.13 52.94 8.94
C LEU A 366 -1.18 53.25 10.02
N ALA A 367 -1.57 52.26 10.82
CA ALA A 367 -2.48 52.48 11.95
C ALA A 367 -1.89 53.46 12.99
N ALA A 368 -0.58 53.37 13.25
CA ALA A 368 0.12 54.31 14.13
C ALA A 368 0.16 55.74 13.55
N VAL A 369 0.56 55.89 12.29
CA VAL A 369 0.61 57.20 11.60
C VAL A 369 -0.78 57.84 11.53
N ARG A 370 -1.82 57.08 11.20
CA ARG A 370 -3.21 57.57 11.19
C ARG A 370 -3.68 58.02 12.57
N ALA A 371 -3.31 57.31 13.63
CA ALA A 371 -3.64 57.72 15.01
C ALA A 371 -2.98 59.05 15.39
N GLN A 372 -1.74 59.30 14.96
CA GLN A 372 -1.03 60.56 15.16
C GLN A 372 -1.69 61.72 14.40
N LEU A 373 -2.13 61.49 13.15
CA LEU A 373 -2.85 62.48 12.35
C LEU A 373 -4.18 62.91 12.97
N ILE A 374 -4.96 61.96 13.51
CA ILE A 374 -6.25 62.24 14.15
C ILE A 374 -6.07 63.16 15.36
N ARG A 375 -5.03 62.92 16.18
CA ARG A 375 -4.75 63.74 17.37
C ARG A 375 -4.21 65.14 17.07
N GLY A 376 -3.56 65.34 15.93
CA GLY A 376 -3.15 66.68 15.47
C GLY A 376 -4.20 67.47 14.70
N SER A 377 -5.36 66.86 14.39
CA SER A 377 -6.45 67.48 13.62
C SER A 377 -7.58 68.06 14.48
N SER A 378 -7.49 67.93 15.81
CA SER A 378 -8.49 68.52 16.72
C SER A 378 -8.44 70.05 16.65
N PRO A 379 -9.55 70.75 16.36
CA PRO A 379 -9.57 72.22 16.39
C PRO A 379 -9.45 72.68 17.85
N THR A 380 -8.28 73.19 18.22
CA THR A 380 -8.09 73.88 19.50
C THR A 380 -8.88 75.18 19.46
N VAL A 381 -9.86 75.30 20.36
CA VAL A 381 -10.53 76.57 20.68
C VAL A 381 -9.44 77.57 21.09
N PRO A 382 -9.38 78.79 20.50
CA PRO A 382 -8.43 79.80 20.93
C PRO A 382 -8.80 80.22 22.35
N ILE A 383 -7.86 80.06 23.29
CA ILE A 383 -7.92 80.76 24.58
C ILE A 383 -7.49 82.20 24.27
N ASP A 384 -8.44 83.03 23.83
CA ASP A 384 -8.29 84.48 23.82
C ASP A 384 -8.82 85.06 25.14
N ALA A 385 -8.04 85.99 25.66
CA ALA A 385 -8.25 86.65 26.93
C ALA A 385 -9.45 87.62 26.90
N GLY A 386 -10.22 87.63 27.99
CA GLY A 386 -10.90 88.83 28.48
C GLY A 386 -12.39 89.00 28.18
N CYS A 387 -13.09 89.44 29.23
CA CYS A 387 -14.42 90.06 29.28
C CYS A 387 -15.69 89.18 29.43
N LEU A 388 -16.15 89.15 30.69
CA LEU A 388 -17.47 89.59 31.15
C LEU A 388 -18.72 88.71 30.90
N SER A 389 -19.27 88.29 32.05
CA SER A 389 -20.67 88.45 32.48
C SER A 389 -21.72 87.41 32.07
N ALA A 390 -22.31 86.82 33.13
CA ALA A 390 -23.67 86.31 33.29
C ALA A 390 -24.06 85.12 32.40
N ARG A 391 -24.61 84.02 32.92
CA ARG A 391 -25.54 83.86 34.03
C ARG A 391 -25.55 82.38 34.44
#